data_AF-A0A3A8KCU4-F1
#
_entry.id   AF-A0A3A8KCU4-F1
#
_cell.length_a   1.000
_cell.length_b   1.000
_cell.length_c   1.000
_cell.angle_alpha   90.00
_cell.angle_beta   90.00
_cell.angle_gamma   90.00
#
_symmetry.space_group_name_H-M   'P 1'
#
loop_
_entity.id
_entity.type
_entity.pdbx_description
1 polymer ?
#
loop_
_entity_poly.entity_id
_entity_poly.type
_entity_poly.pdbx_seq_one_letter_code
_entity_poly.pdbx_strand_id
1 'polypeptide(L)'
;MPVHEEAALEWRLRLVHGALSGTAAMAARHVWARGGAVMSDDWRRAIDLGLALAGGAELPQDPELPALLRRMAPQVGMAAVDAEAALGSESGTAALVREIHRRTREGTYRLGRAFGASDSLKASGDRTGARKVLEDAMAAEVVPIYRTQLQAYLNHVDDPDDT
;
A
#
# COMPACT_ATOMS: atom_id res chain seq x y z
N MET A 1 22.95 12.81 10.68
CA MET A 1 21.68 13.55 10.52
C MET A 1 20.73 12.75 9.63
N PRO A 2 19.78 11.97 10.19
CA PRO A 2 18.68 11.42 9.41
C PRO A 2 17.35 11.95 9.97
N VAL A 3 16.80 13.01 9.36
CA VAL A 3 15.48 13.58 9.74
C VAL A 3 14.36 13.09 8.81
N HIS A 4 14.70 12.36 7.74
CA HIS A 4 13.76 11.88 6.74
C HIS A 4 13.28 10.44 6.96
N GLU A 5 13.98 9.66 7.77
CA GLU A 5 13.64 8.26 8.07
C GLU A 5 12.54 8.16 9.14
N GLU A 6 12.55 9.09 10.09
CA GLU A 6 11.59 9.17 11.20
C GLU A 6 10.21 9.66 10.73
N ALA A 7 10.14 10.58 9.76
CA ALA A 7 8.87 11.07 9.21
C ALA A 7 8.12 10.01 8.38
N ALA A 8 8.85 9.10 7.71
CA ALA A 8 8.25 7.99 6.96
C ALA A 8 7.75 6.88 7.90
N LEU A 9 8.46 6.64 9.01
CA LEU A 9 8.02 5.74 10.09
C LEU A 9 6.86 6.32 10.91
N GLU A 10 6.85 7.62 11.17
CA GLU A 10 5.71 8.31 11.79
C GLU A 10 4.45 8.26 10.88
N TRP A 11 4.59 8.41 9.56
CA TRP A 11 3.48 8.18 8.62
C TRP A 11 2.98 6.73 8.65
N ARG A 12 3.87 5.75 8.87
CA ARG A 12 3.55 4.32 9.01
C ARG A 12 2.90 3.98 10.37
N LEU A 13 3.21 4.72 11.43
CA LEU A 13 2.66 4.52 12.78
C LEU A 13 1.36 5.31 13.02
N ARG A 14 1.21 6.49 12.41
CA ARG A 14 0.02 7.35 12.59
C ARG A 14 -1.25 6.78 11.95
N LEU A 15 -1.12 5.96 10.91
CA LEU A 15 -2.20 5.14 10.36
C LEU A 15 -2.63 3.99 11.29
N VAL A 16 -1.76 3.56 12.21
CA VAL A 16 -2.02 2.44 13.14
C VAL A 16 -2.46 2.93 14.52
N HIS A 17 -2.13 4.17 14.92
CA HIS A 17 -2.41 4.69 16.27
C HIS A 17 -3.28 5.97 16.33
N GLY A 18 -3.60 6.59 15.19
CA GLY A 18 -4.51 7.73 15.13
C GLY A 18 -5.90 7.34 14.64
N ALA A 19 -6.78 6.94 15.57
CA ALA A 19 -8.22 6.70 15.39
C ALA A 19 -8.70 5.30 14.93
N LEU A 20 -8.06 4.21 15.38
CA LEU A 20 -8.70 2.90 15.42
C LEU A 20 -8.88 2.46 16.87
N SER A 21 -10.07 2.66 17.44
CA SER A 21 -10.38 2.17 18.78
C SER A 21 -10.54 0.64 18.78
N GLY A 22 -9.91 -0.01 19.77
CA GLY A 22 -10.29 -1.27 20.42
C GLY A 22 -10.32 -2.58 19.59
N THR A 23 -11.13 -2.64 18.55
CA THR A 23 -11.49 -3.87 17.81
C THR A 23 -11.14 -3.79 16.32
N ALA A 24 -11.34 -2.64 15.67
CA ALA A 24 -10.92 -2.40 14.27
C ALA A 24 -9.39 -2.45 14.10
N ALA A 25 -8.65 -1.96 15.10
CA ALA A 25 -7.20 -2.12 15.18
C ALA A 25 -6.80 -3.59 15.30
N MET A 26 -7.62 -4.45 15.93
CA MET A 26 -7.36 -5.88 16.03
C MET A 26 -7.70 -6.63 14.74
N ALA A 27 -8.78 -6.28 14.03
CA ALA A 27 -9.10 -6.87 12.72
C ALA A 27 -8.05 -6.49 11.66
N ALA A 28 -7.65 -5.21 11.60
CA ALA A 28 -6.53 -4.76 10.77
C ALA A 28 -5.22 -5.45 11.17
N ARG A 29 -4.95 -5.64 12.48
CA ARG A 29 -3.80 -6.42 12.97
C ARG A 29 -3.92 -7.92 12.69
N HIS A 30 -5.10 -8.52 12.60
CA HIS A 30 -5.27 -9.95 12.31
C HIS A 30 -5.13 -10.25 10.81
N VAL A 31 -5.63 -9.35 9.96
CA VAL A 31 -5.38 -9.35 8.51
C VAL A 31 -3.91 -9.07 8.23
N TRP A 32 -3.31 -8.12 8.96
CA TRP A 32 -1.89 -7.81 8.88
C TRP A 32 -0.99 -8.86 9.54
N ALA A 33 -1.44 -9.65 10.52
CA ALA A 33 -0.66 -10.74 11.12
C ALA A 33 -0.73 -12.03 10.29
N ARG A 34 -1.85 -12.28 9.58
CA ARG A 34 -1.99 -13.41 8.66
C ARG A 34 -1.40 -13.11 7.27
N GLY A 35 -1.24 -11.82 6.93
CA GLY A 35 -0.47 -11.31 5.79
C GLY A 35 0.85 -10.63 6.20
N GLY A 36 1.36 -10.98 7.38
CA GLY A 36 2.42 -10.29 8.14
C GLY A 36 3.81 -10.46 7.59
N ALA A 37 4.01 -9.96 6.38
CA ALA A 37 5.30 -9.42 6.03
C ALA A 37 5.45 -8.11 6.81
N VAL A 38 6.45 -8.05 7.70
CA VAL A 38 7.44 -6.97 7.58
C VAL A 38 7.59 -6.74 6.08
N MET A 39 7.03 -5.63 5.57
CA MET A 39 6.95 -5.31 4.14
C MET A 39 8.27 -5.78 3.52
N SER A 40 8.22 -6.82 2.67
CA SER A 40 9.42 -7.62 2.40
C SER A 40 10.59 -6.72 1.99
N ASP A 41 11.83 -7.16 2.18
CA ASP A 41 13.00 -6.33 1.83
C ASP A 41 12.90 -5.74 0.41
N ASP A 42 12.26 -6.45 -0.51
CA ASP A 42 11.93 -5.97 -1.85
C ASP A 42 11.01 -4.73 -1.86
N TRP A 43 9.89 -4.74 -1.13
CA TRP A 43 8.99 -3.59 -1.04
C TRP A 43 9.68 -2.39 -0.42
N ARG A 44 10.44 -2.59 0.67
CA ARG A 44 11.19 -1.50 1.32
C ARG A 44 12.16 -0.88 0.33
N ARG A 45 12.97 -1.72 -0.31
CA ARG A 45 13.97 -1.29 -1.29
C ARG A 45 13.35 -0.58 -2.49
N ALA A 46 12.22 -1.06 -3.01
CA ALA A 46 11.52 -0.41 -4.12
C ALA A 46 10.97 0.97 -3.75
N ILE A 47 10.43 1.13 -2.53
CA ILE A 47 9.98 2.43 -2.03
C ILE A 47 11.17 3.38 -1.86
N ASP A 48 12.26 2.92 -1.25
CA ASP A 48 13.45 3.74 -1.01
C ASP A 48 14.05 4.23 -2.34
N LEU A 49 14.11 3.37 -3.36
CA LEU A 49 14.51 3.74 -4.73
C LEU A 49 13.58 4.79 -5.34
N GLY A 50 12.26 4.60 -5.19
CA GLY A 50 11.28 5.56 -5.68
C GLY A 50 11.40 6.94 -5.03
N LEU A 51 11.61 6.98 -3.72
CA LEU A 51 11.85 8.21 -2.98
C LEU A 51 13.14 8.89 -3.42
N ALA A 52 14.22 8.13 -3.62
CA ALA A 52 15.48 8.66 -4.11
C ALA A 52 15.33 9.30 -5.50
N LEU A 53 14.67 8.61 -6.45
CA LEU A 53 14.41 9.16 -7.79
C LEU A 53 13.51 10.39 -7.75
N ALA A 54 12.51 10.43 -6.85
CA ALA A 54 11.67 11.61 -6.66
C ALA A 54 12.46 12.81 -6.08
N GLY A 55 13.52 12.53 -5.31
CA GLY A 55 14.49 13.50 -4.82
C GLY A 55 15.56 13.92 -5.83
N GLY A 56 15.50 13.40 -7.07
CA GLY A 56 16.45 13.74 -8.14
C GLY A 56 17.71 12.88 -8.17
N ALA A 57 17.77 11.79 -7.40
CA ALA A 57 18.88 10.83 -7.51
C ALA A 57 18.86 10.11 -8.86
N GLU A 58 20.03 9.67 -9.30
CA GLU A 58 20.17 8.77 -10.45
C GLU A 58 19.86 7.32 -10.03
N LEU A 59 19.62 6.47 -11.03
CA LEU A 59 19.47 5.03 -10.77
C LEU A 59 20.80 4.45 -10.28
N PRO A 60 20.78 3.60 -9.24
CA PRO A 60 21.99 2.93 -8.80
C PRO A 60 22.45 1.92 -9.87
N GLN A 61 23.77 1.85 -10.07
CA GLN A 61 24.40 0.80 -10.89
C GLN A 61 24.47 -0.51 -10.10
N ASP A 62 23.30 -1.11 -9.88
CA ASP A 62 23.14 -2.32 -9.08
C ASP A 62 22.69 -3.50 -9.97
N PRO A 63 23.48 -4.58 -10.08
CA PRO A 63 23.14 -5.72 -10.92
C PRO A 63 21.88 -6.48 -10.45
N GLU A 64 21.47 -6.33 -9.18
CA GLU A 64 20.27 -6.96 -8.63
C GLU A 64 19.00 -6.14 -8.87
N LEU A 65 19.12 -4.88 -9.31
CA LEU A 65 17.97 -4.00 -9.54
C LEU A 65 16.96 -4.59 -10.54
N PRO A 66 17.37 -5.13 -11.71
CA PRO A 66 16.42 -5.76 -12.63
C PRO A 66 15.68 -6.95 -11.99
N ALA A 67 16.36 -7.77 -11.20
CA ALA A 67 15.74 -8.90 -10.52
C ALA A 67 14.72 -8.46 -9.47
N LEU A 68 15.04 -7.40 -8.70
CA LEU A 68 14.10 -6.76 -7.78
C LEU A 68 12.84 -6.27 -8.51
N LEU A 69 13.00 -5.51 -9.59
CA LEU A 69 11.88 -4.89 -10.29
C LEU A 69 10.96 -5.92 -10.96
N ARG A 70 11.53 -7.03 -11.47
CA ARG A 70 10.75 -8.18 -11.96
C ARG A 70 9.86 -8.79 -10.89
N ARG A 71 10.39 -8.96 -9.67
CA ARG A 71 9.60 -9.48 -8.53
C ARG A 71 8.55 -8.49 -8.07
N MET A 72 8.86 -7.19 -8.11
CA MET A 72 7.96 -6.14 -7.61
C MET A 72 6.80 -5.81 -8.55
N ALA A 73 7.03 -5.82 -9.86
CA ALA A 73 6.01 -5.47 -10.86
C ALA A 73 4.66 -6.20 -10.65
N PRO A 74 4.58 -7.55 -10.58
CA PRO A 74 3.30 -8.23 -10.35
C PRO A 74 2.70 -7.93 -8.97
N GLN A 75 3.54 -7.66 -7.96
CA GLN A 75 3.08 -7.34 -6.60
C GLN A 75 2.35 -5.98 -6.53
N VAL A 76 2.62 -5.07 -7.47
CA VAL A 76 1.91 -3.79 -7.64
C VAL A 76 0.93 -3.79 -8.82
N GLY A 77 0.56 -4.98 -9.31
CA GLY A 77 -0.45 -5.13 -10.37
C GLY A 77 0.02 -4.72 -11.76
N MET A 78 1.33 -4.79 -12.04
CA MET A 78 1.88 -4.59 -13.38
C MET A 78 2.10 -5.94 -14.07
N ALA A 79 1.92 -5.98 -15.39
CA ALA A 79 2.20 -7.19 -16.16
C ALA A 79 3.71 -7.43 -16.26
N ALA A 80 4.14 -8.68 -16.17
CA ALA A 80 5.56 -9.04 -16.27
C ALA A 80 6.18 -8.59 -17.60
N VAL A 81 5.42 -8.68 -18.70
CA VAL A 81 5.87 -8.24 -20.04
C VAL A 81 6.18 -6.74 -20.09
N ASP A 82 5.37 -5.91 -19.43
CA ASP A 82 5.60 -4.45 -19.40
C ASP A 82 6.85 -4.11 -18.57
N ALA A 83 7.06 -4.87 -17.48
CA ALA A 83 8.26 -4.74 -16.67
C ALA A 83 9.53 -5.12 -17.45
N GLU A 84 9.52 -6.24 -18.18
CA GLU A 84 10.66 -6.63 -19.03
C GLU A 84 10.94 -5.60 -20.12
N ALA A 85 9.90 -5.07 -20.77
CA ALA A 85 10.08 -4.04 -21.78
C ALA A 85 10.73 -2.77 -21.21
N ALA A 86 10.30 -2.33 -20.01
CA ALA A 86 10.88 -1.18 -19.33
C ALA A 86 12.35 -1.39 -18.94
N LEU A 87 12.74 -2.60 -18.56
CA LEU A 87 14.12 -2.95 -18.19
C LEU A 87 15.11 -2.89 -19.37
N GLY A 88 14.63 -2.77 -20.61
CA GLY A 88 15.49 -2.66 -21.80
C GLY A 88 16.26 -1.35 -21.94
N SER A 89 16.00 -0.36 -21.07
CA SER A 89 16.70 0.92 -21.07
C SER A 89 16.80 1.51 -19.66
N GLU A 90 17.75 2.41 -19.45
CA GLU A 90 17.89 3.13 -18.18
C GLU A 90 16.66 4.01 -17.88
N SER A 91 16.18 4.76 -18.88
CA SER A 91 14.99 5.62 -18.74
C SER A 91 13.73 4.80 -18.46
N GLY A 92 13.57 3.64 -19.12
CA GLY A 92 12.48 2.70 -18.84
C GLY A 92 12.58 2.10 -17.44
N THR A 93 13.79 1.74 -17.00
CA THR A 93 14.02 1.24 -15.62
C THR A 93 13.64 2.30 -14.59
N ALA A 94 13.98 3.56 -14.82
CA ALA A 94 13.62 4.66 -13.93
C ALA A 94 12.10 4.88 -13.90
N ALA A 95 11.44 4.78 -15.05
CA ALA A 95 9.98 4.85 -15.15
C ALA A 95 9.30 3.71 -14.38
N LEU A 96 9.84 2.48 -14.46
CA LEU A 96 9.32 1.33 -13.72
C LEU A 96 9.43 1.53 -12.19
N VAL A 97 10.58 2.01 -11.70
CA VAL A 97 10.75 2.34 -10.28
C VAL A 97 9.74 3.39 -9.82
N ARG A 98 9.58 4.47 -10.59
CA ARG A 98 8.61 5.54 -10.29
C ARG A 98 7.18 5.02 -10.25
N GLU A 99 6.80 4.15 -11.18
CA GLU A 99 5.46 3.59 -11.23
C GLU A 99 5.17 2.65 -10.06
N ILE A 100 6.13 1.77 -9.71
CA ILE A 100 6.03 0.91 -8.52
C ILE A 100 5.85 1.77 -7.26
N HIS A 101 6.66 2.83 -7.12
CA HIS A 101 6.55 3.75 -6.00
C HIS A 101 5.21 4.49 -5.97
N ARG A 102 4.76 5.00 -7.12
CA ARG A 102 3.49 5.73 -7.27
C ARG A 102 2.32 4.85 -6.84
N ARG A 103 2.21 3.62 -7.35
CA ARG A 103 1.13 2.67 -7.01
C ARG A 103 1.13 2.32 -5.52
N THR A 104 2.30 2.08 -4.96
CA THR A 104 2.47 1.81 -3.52
C THR A 104 1.99 2.98 -2.67
N ARG A 105 2.42 4.19 -3.02
CA ARG A 105 2.02 5.42 -2.33
C ARG A 105 0.50 5.61 -2.44
N GLU A 106 -0.03 5.69 -3.65
CA GLU A 106 -1.44 5.93 -3.89
C GLU A 106 -2.35 4.90 -3.22
N GLY A 107 -1.99 3.61 -3.28
CA GLY A 107 -2.74 2.56 -2.61
C GLY A 107 -2.75 2.72 -1.09
N THR A 108 -1.60 3.04 -0.48
CA THR A 108 -1.53 3.33 0.96
C THR A 108 -2.44 4.50 1.36
N TYR A 109 -2.42 5.59 0.58
CA TYR A 109 -3.31 6.74 0.81
C TYR A 109 -4.79 6.37 0.66
N ARG A 110 -5.13 5.59 -0.38
CA ARG A 110 -6.50 5.15 -0.65
C ARG A 110 -7.04 4.30 0.49
N LEU A 111 -6.27 3.33 0.97
CA LEU A 111 -6.64 2.47 2.09
C LEU A 111 -6.90 3.29 3.36
N GLY A 112 -5.95 4.15 3.73
CA GLY A 112 -6.10 4.99 4.92
C GLY A 112 -7.35 5.86 4.89
N ARG A 113 -7.66 6.45 3.73
CA ARG A 113 -8.87 7.25 3.52
C ARG A 113 -10.14 6.42 3.58
N ALA A 114 -10.15 5.24 2.96
CA ALA A 114 -11.32 4.37 2.92
C ALA A 114 -11.65 3.79 4.31
N PHE A 115 -10.64 3.32 5.05
CA PHE A 115 -10.82 2.79 6.40
C PHE A 115 -11.32 3.85 7.36
N GLY A 116 -10.67 5.02 7.43
CA GLY A 116 -11.13 6.10 8.31
C GLY A 116 -12.54 6.62 7.99
N ALA A 117 -12.91 6.69 6.70
CA ALA A 117 -14.26 7.04 6.28
C ALA A 117 -15.27 5.96 6.67
N SER A 118 -14.93 4.68 6.48
CA SER A 118 -15.77 3.55 6.86
C SER A 118 -16.04 3.50 8.37
N ASP A 119 -15.01 3.68 9.20
CA ASP A 119 -15.14 3.73 10.65
C ASP A 119 -16.05 4.87 11.10
N SER A 120 -15.87 6.05 10.52
CA SER A 120 -16.69 7.23 10.86
C SER A 120 -18.17 6.98 10.54
N LEU A 121 -18.46 6.36 9.40
CA LEU A 121 -19.82 6.02 8.97
C LEU A 121 -20.43 4.90 9.81
N LYS A 122 -19.66 3.85 10.16
CA LYS A 122 -20.09 2.83 11.13
C LYS A 122 -20.46 3.46 12.47
N ALA A 123 -19.62 4.35 12.99
CA ALA A 123 -19.83 5.02 14.27
C ALA A 123 -21.08 5.91 14.29
N SER A 124 -21.49 6.48 13.15
CA SER A 124 -22.75 7.22 13.03
C SER A 124 -23.96 6.35 12.68
N GLY A 125 -23.80 5.03 12.62
CA GLY A 125 -24.86 4.07 12.27
C GLY A 125 -25.10 3.88 10.77
N ASP A 126 -24.34 4.55 9.90
CA ASP A 126 -24.44 4.43 8.45
C ASP A 126 -23.58 3.28 7.91
N ARG A 127 -24.05 2.04 8.15
CA ARG A 127 -23.35 0.83 7.68
C ARG A 127 -23.32 0.74 6.15
N THR A 128 -24.38 1.19 5.46
CA THR A 128 -24.43 1.19 3.99
C THR A 128 -23.36 2.13 3.41
N GLY A 129 -23.24 3.34 3.97
CA GLY A 129 -22.18 4.28 3.60
C GLY A 129 -20.78 3.72 3.88
N ALA A 130 -20.60 3.08 5.04
CA ALA A 130 -19.33 2.46 5.40
C ALA A 130 -18.88 1.38 4.40
N ARG A 131 -19.80 0.54 3.94
CA ARG A 131 -19.51 -0.44 2.87
C ARG A 131 -19.14 0.25 1.56
N LYS A 132 -19.94 1.24 1.16
CA LYS A 132 -19.80 1.92 -0.13
C LYS A 132 -18.41 2.53 -0.30
N VAL A 133 -17.86 3.19 0.72
CA VAL A 133 -16.52 3.82 0.61
C VAL A 133 -15.40 2.78 0.41
N LEU A 134 -15.56 1.57 0.95
CA LEU A 134 -14.60 0.47 0.75
C LEU A 134 -14.74 -0.17 -0.63
N GLU A 135 -15.99 -0.35 -1.09
CA GLU A 135 -16.28 -0.85 -2.45
C GLU A 135 -15.74 0.10 -3.53
N ASP A 136 -15.95 1.41 -3.36
CA ASP A 136 -15.44 2.45 -4.26
C ASP A 136 -13.90 2.46 -4.26
N ALA A 137 -13.26 2.32 -3.09
CA ALA A 137 -11.81 2.19 -3.00
C ALA A 137 -11.30 0.90 -3.66
N MET A 138 -12.01 -0.22 -3.49
CA MET A 138 -11.67 -1.49 -4.10
C MET A 138 -11.82 -1.46 -5.62
N ALA A 139 -12.79 -0.74 -6.17
CA ALA A 139 -12.93 -0.56 -7.61
C ALA A 139 -11.74 0.19 -8.23
N ALA A 140 -11.16 1.14 -7.50
CA ALA A 140 -10.02 1.94 -7.95
C ALA A 140 -8.64 1.30 -7.69
N GLU A 141 -8.56 0.27 -6.84
CA GLU A 141 -7.29 -0.33 -6.43
C GLU A 141 -6.78 -1.39 -7.42
N VAL A 142 -5.53 -1.23 -7.86
CA VAL A 142 -4.84 -2.12 -8.81
C VAL A 142 -3.83 -3.04 -8.13
N VAL A 143 -3.36 -2.69 -6.93
CA VAL A 143 -2.36 -3.44 -6.18
C VAL A 143 -3.03 -4.63 -5.47
N PRO A 144 -2.69 -5.88 -5.80
CA PRO A 144 -3.38 -7.06 -5.29
C PRO A 144 -3.46 -7.15 -3.77
N ILE A 145 -2.36 -6.89 -3.06
CA ILE A 145 -2.35 -6.97 -1.59
C ILE A 145 -3.27 -5.93 -0.94
N TYR A 146 -3.39 -4.74 -1.53
CA TYR A 146 -4.28 -3.69 -1.04
C TYR A 146 -5.75 -4.02 -1.29
N ARG A 147 -6.08 -4.66 -2.43
CA ARG A 147 -7.42 -5.21 -2.66
C ARG A 147 -7.80 -6.25 -1.61
N THR A 148 -6.88 -7.14 -1.26
CA THR A 148 -7.10 -8.14 -0.20
C THR A 148 -7.38 -7.49 1.16
N GLN A 149 -6.65 -6.42 1.49
CA GLN A 149 -6.88 -5.67 2.74
C GLN A 149 -8.23 -4.97 2.74
N LEU A 150 -8.62 -4.31 1.64
CA LEU A 150 -9.94 -3.69 1.47
C LEU A 150 -11.06 -4.72 1.61
N GLN A 151 -10.94 -5.89 0.97
CA GLN A 151 -11.92 -6.97 1.08
C GLN A 151 -12.04 -7.50 2.50
N ALA A 152 -10.91 -7.72 3.18
CA ALA A 152 -10.93 -8.23 4.55
C ALA A 152 -11.57 -7.23 5.52
N TYR A 153 -11.34 -5.93 5.31
CA TYR A 153 -11.97 -4.88 6.09
C TYR A 153 -13.48 -4.78 5.77
N LEU A 154 -13.87 -4.89 4.50
CA LEU A 154 -15.28 -4.93 4.09
C LEU A 154 -16.04 -6.08 4.76
N ASN A 155 -15.44 -7.28 4.83
CA ASN A 155 -16.05 -8.42 5.52
C ASN A 155 -16.28 -8.13 7.02
N HIS A 156 -15.42 -7.33 7.65
CA HIS A 156 -15.60 -6.92 9.05
C HIS A 156 -16.69 -5.85 9.23
N VAL A 157 -16.99 -5.05 8.21
CA VAL A 157 -18.16 -4.14 8.23
C VAL A 157 -19.48 -4.93 8.22
N ASP A 158 -19.47 -6.10 7.59
CA ASP A 158 -20.65 -6.97 7.46
C ASP A 158 -20.91 -7.86 8.66
N ASP A 159 -19.91 -8.06 9.51
CA ASP A 159 -20.02 -8.91 10.67
C ASP A 159 -21.09 -8.35 11.65
N PRO A 160 -22.14 -9.12 12.00
CA PRO A 160 -23.20 -8.64 12.87
C PRO A 160 -22.76 -8.36 14.33
N ASP A 161 -21.62 -8.90 14.79
CA ASP A 161 -21.23 -8.92 16.22
C ASP A 161 -20.54 -7.64 16.75
N ASP A 162 -20.69 -6.50 16.08
CA ASP A 162 -20.09 -5.21 16.47
C ASP A 162 -21.10 -4.22 17.11
N THR A 163 -22.26 -4.69 17.60
CA THR A 163 -23.26 -3.89 18.35
C THR A 163 -23.31 -4.21 19.83
#